data_AF-A0AAV5JZJ6-F1
#
_entry.id   AF-A0AAV5JZJ6-F1
#
_cell.length_a   1.000
_cell.length_b   1.000
_cell.length_c   1.000
_cell.angle_alpha   90.00
_cell.angle_beta   90.00
_cell.angle_gamma   90.00
#
_symmetry.space_group_name_H-M   'P 1'
#
loop_
_entity.id
_entity.type
_entity.pdbx_description
1 polymer ?
#
loop_
_entity_poly.entity_id
_entity_poly.type
_entity_poly.pdbx_seq_one_letter_code
_entity_poly.pdbx_strand_id
1 'polypeptide(L)'
;MWGNGGEPADSYYEVRPECTNVPKSKFKIKPGKTLSARRWQAAFSPVGHLDIGKTLHRIQRGGIHPSIRGEVWEFLLGCYEPKSTLEEREEIRELRRVQYARWKDVCREIFPVVGSGKFITAPVVTEDGQPIKDPLVLLETNTGTNAANMPDSSQMVKELFSRGPLDKKVIQWLHQLHQIGLDVVRTDRSLVFYEKQENLSKLWDILTVYAWIDKDVGYCQGMSDLCSPMIILLEDEADAFWCFERLMRRLRGNFRCIDSSSVGLETQLNNLAAVTQVVDPKLHQHLETLGGGDYLFAVRMLMVLFRREFSFCDSLYLWEVWFN
;
A
#
# COMPACT_ATOMS: atom_id res chain seq x y z
N MET A 1 11.82 36.64 -18.87
CA MET A 1 12.47 35.31 -18.72
C MET A 1 11.99 34.61 -17.44
N TRP A 2 10.78 34.04 -17.41
CA TRP A 2 10.32 33.24 -16.27
C TRP A 2 9.63 31.99 -16.83
N GLY A 3 10.46 31.04 -17.26
CA GLY A 3 9.97 29.75 -17.75
C GLY A 3 9.30 28.99 -16.62
N ASN A 4 8.12 28.46 -16.92
CA ASN A 4 7.34 27.53 -16.10
C ASN A 4 8.04 26.13 -16.07
N GLY A 5 9.34 26.13 -15.79
CA GLY A 5 10.30 25.05 -16.02
C GLY A 5 10.45 24.11 -14.84
N GLY A 6 9.35 23.45 -14.46
CA GLY A 6 9.42 22.27 -13.59
C GLY A 6 9.54 21.00 -14.43
N GLU A 7 10.41 20.08 -14.02
CA GLU A 7 10.55 18.77 -14.66
C GLU A 7 9.32 17.89 -14.32
N PRO A 8 8.76 17.15 -15.29
CA PRO A 8 7.71 16.17 -15.00
C PRO A 8 8.23 15.11 -14.03
N ALA A 9 7.47 14.80 -12.98
CA ALA A 9 7.84 13.72 -12.06
C ALA A 9 7.56 12.32 -12.63
N ASP A 10 6.77 12.23 -13.71
CA ASP A 10 6.36 10.97 -14.35
C ASP A 10 7.54 10.15 -14.87
N SER A 11 8.68 10.78 -15.18
CA SER A 11 9.89 10.07 -15.61
C SER A 11 10.46 9.11 -14.55
N TYR A 12 10.14 9.32 -13.28
CA TYR A 12 10.60 8.45 -12.17
C TYR A 12 9.74 7.19 -12.01
N TYR A 13 8.58 7.13 -12.67
CA TYR A 13 7.65 6.01 -12.57
C TYR A 13 7.21 5.61 -13.97
N GLU A 14 8.06 4.80 -14.61
CA GLU A 14 7.88 4.39 -15.99
C GLU A 14 6.54 3.68 -16.20
N VAL A 15 5.81 4.16 -17.22
CA VAL A 15 4.55 3.59 -17.68
C VAL A 15 4.84 2.71 -18.88
N ARG A 16 4.18 1.55 -18.94
CA ARG A 16 4.34 0.60 -20.03
C ARG A 16 3.96 1.23 -21.37
N PRO A 17 4.72 1.00 -22.46
CA PRO A 17 4.47 1.64 -23.75
C PRO A 17 3.07 1.43 -24.32
N GLU A 18 2.45 0.28 -24.05
CA GLU A 18 1.08 -0.06 -24.47
C GLU A 18 -0.01 0.70 -23.71
N CYS A 19 0.31 1.28 -22.55
CA CYS A 19 -0.63 2.02 -21.71
C CYS A 19 -0.65 3.50 -22.08
N THR A 20 -1.40 3.85 -23.12
CA THR A 20 -1.44 5.23 -23.66
C THR A 20 -2.43 6.17 -22.96
N ASN A 21 -3.42 5.62 -22.24
CA ASN A 21 -4.50 6.38 -21.59
C ASN A 21 -4.25 6.67 -20.10
N VAL A 22 -2.98 6.70 -19.66
CA VAL A 22 -2.65 7.00 -18.27
C VAL A 22 -2.74 8.52 -18.01
N PRO A 23 -3.42 8.96 -16.93
CA PRO A 23 -3.46 10.37 -16.56
C PRO A 23 -2.05 10.94 -16.38
N LYS A 24 -1.75 12.06 -17.03
CA LYS A 24 -0.49 12.78 -16.86
C LYS A 24 -0.48 13.56 -15.55
N SER A 25 0.66 13.58 -14.87
CA SER A 25 0.77 14.28 -13.59
C SER A 25 0.81 15.79 -13.76
N LYS A 26 0.11 16.48 -12.86
CA LYS A 26 0.17 17.94 -12.72
C LYS A 26 1.31 18.37 -11.82
N PHE A 27 1.74 17.51 -10.89
CA PHE A 27 2.92 17.75 -10.07
C PHE A 27 4.17 17.89 -10.94
N LYS A 28 4.96 18.93 -10.67
CA LYS A 28 6.23 19.22 -11.35
C LYS A 28 7.30 19.48 -10.32
N ILE A 29 8.47 18.89 -10.54
CA ILE A 29 9.67 19.13 -9.74
C ILE A 29 10.14 20.54 -10.04
N LYS A 30 10.12 21.41 -9.03
CA LYS A 30 10.47 22.83 -9.16
C LYS A 30 11.79 23.10 -8.44
N PRO A 31 12.89 23.41 -9.17
CA PRO A 31 14.16 23.75 -8.57
C PRO A 31 14.03 24.84 -7.50
N GLY A 32 14.67 24.62 -6.35
CA GLY A 32 14.62 25.53 -5.19
C GLY A 32 13.33 25.49 -4.35
N LYS A 33 12.22 24.95 -4.88
CA LYS A 33 10.96 24.78 -4.16
C LYS A 33 10.80 23.36 -3.62
N THR A 34 10.84 22.36 -4.51
CA THR A 34 10.72 20.94 -4.15
C THR A 34 11.84 20.52 -3.20
N LEU A 35 11.51 19.70 -2.19
CA LEU A 35 12.49 19.19 -1.24
C LEU A 35 13.46 18.26 -1.99
N SER A 36 14.70 18.71 -2.21
CA SER A 36 15.75 17.94 -2.85
C SER A 36 16.57 17.14 -1.84
N ALA A 37 17.27 16.11 -2.30
CA ALA A 37 18.18 15.30 -1.47
C ALA A 37 19.16 16.16 -0.66
N ARG A 38 19.78 17.16 -1.28
CA ARG A 38 20.69 18.09 -0.58
C ARG A 38 20.00 18.83 0.57
N ARG A 39 18.77 19.30 0.37
CA ARG A 39 18.03 20.05 1.40
C ARG A 39 17.51 19.13 2.50
N TRP A 40 17.15 17.90 2.13
CA TRP A 40 16.77 16.86 3.07
C TRP A 40 17.94 16.51 4.00
N GLN A 41 19.12 16.24 3.46
CA GLN A 41 20.33 15.99 4.26
C GLN A 41 20.69 17.19 5.17
N ALA A 42 20.54 18.42 4.66
CA ALA A 42 20.77 19.63 5.45
C ALA A 42 19.68 19.92 6.51
N ALA A 43 18.57 19.18 6.53
CA ALA A 43 17.52 19.32 7.54
C ALA A 43 17.85 18.56 8.84
N PHE A 44 18.86 17.70 8.81
CA PHE A 44 19.35 17.00 9.99
C PHE A 44 20.41 17.80 10.73
N SER A 45 20.34 17.73 12.06
CA SER A 45 21.42 18.18 12.94
C SER A 45 22.62 17.21 12.90
N PRO A 46 23.79 17.59 13.42
CA PRO A 46 24.97 16.71 13.47
C PRO A 46 24.74 15.40 14.24
N VAL A 47 23.80 15.38 15.18
CA VAL A 47 23.42 14.19 15.97
C VAL A 47 22.30 13.36 15.31
N GLY A 48 21.78 13.81 14.15
CA GLY A 48 20.81 13.06 13.37
C GLY A 48 19.33 13.40 13.64
N HIS A 49 19.03 14.40 14.46
CA HIS A 49 17.65 14.89 14.63
C HIS A 49 17.19 15.70 13.42
N LEU A 50 15.97 15.45 12.96
CA LEU A 50 15.32 16.13 11.83
C LEU A 50 14.61 17.42 12.29
N ASP A 51 14.89 18.54 11.62
CA ASP A 51 14.05 19.73 11.68
C ASP A 51 12.74 19.49 10.89
N ILE A 52 11.81 18.81 11.55
CA ILE A 52 10.53 18.41 10.93
C ILE A 52 9.70 19.63 10.54
N GLY A 53 9.66 20.69 11.37
CA GLY A 53 8.88 21.89 11.09
C GLY A 53 9.29 22.57 9.77
N LYS A 54 10.60 22.78 9.55
CA LYS A 54 11.08 23.34 8.27
C LYS A 54 10.86 22.40 7.10
N THR A 55 10.95 21.09 7.35
CA THR A 55 10.74 20.05 6.34
C THR A 55 9.28 20.04 5.86
N LEU A 56 8.31 19.94 6.77
CA LEU A 56 6.87 19.92 6.46
C LEU A 56 6.45 21.18 5.69
N HIS A 57 6.89 22.37 6.14
CA HIS A 57 6.60 23.63 5.43
C HIS A 57 7.10 23.63 3.99
N ARG A 58 8.23 22.97 3.71
CA ARG A 58 8.76 22.84 2.36
C ARG A 58 7.97 21.83 1.54
N ILE A 59 7.61 20.69 2.12
CA ILE A 59 6.78 19.67 1.48
C ILE A 59 5.44 20.26 1.06
N GLN A 60 4.76 20.99 1.95
CA GLN A 60 3.50 21.66 1.64
C GLN A 60 3.61 22.63 0.46
N ARG A 61 4.73 23.36 0.33
CA ARG A 61 4.91 24.38 -0.71
C ARG A 61 5.45 23.85 -2.04
N GLY A 62 6.13 22.70 -2.04
CA GLY A 62 6.91 22.26 -3.19
C GLY A 62 6.93 20.76 -3.46
N GLY A 63 6.36 19.95 -2.56
CA GLY A 63 6.41 18.49 -2.60
C GLY A 63 7.80 17.92 -2.35
N ILE A 64 7.90 16.60 -2.46
CA ILE A 64 9.14 15.85 -2.29
C ILE A 64 9.70 15.47 -3.66
N HIS A 65 11.03 15.55 -3.81
CA HIS A 65 11.69 15.04 -4.99
C HIS A 65 11.60 13.50 -5.01
N PRO A 66 11.23 12.86 -6.14
CA PRO A 66 10.98 11.42 -6.18
C PRO A 66 12.11 10.54 -5.61
N SER A 67 13.36 10.94 -5.84
CA SER A 67 14.56 10.21 -5.39
C SER A 67 14.74 10.08 -3.88
N ILE A 68 14.00 10.83 -3.07
CA ILE A 68 14.08 10.76 -1.59
C ILE A 68 12.74 10.46 -0.93
N ARG A 69 11.70 10.15 -1.71
CA ARG A 69 10.36 9.91 -1.18
C ARG A 69 10.33 8.79 -0.14
N GLY A 70 10.99 7.66 -0.42
CA GLY A 70 11.05 6.54 0.51
C GLY A 70 11.55 6.95 1.89
N GLU A 71 12.74 7.56 1.95
CA GLU A 71 13.37 8.01 3.20
C GLU A 71 12.51 9.05 3.94
N VAL A 72 11.93 10.01 3.23
CA VAL A 72 11.09 11.05 3.86
C VAL A 72 9.77 10.45 4.36
N TRP A 73 9.18 9.49 3.63
CA TRP A 73 7.92 8.84 4.01
C TRP A 73 8.04 8.02 5.29
N GLU A 74 9.21 7.45 5.58
CA GLU A 74 9.45 6.81 6.88
C GLU A 74 9.24 7.80 8.05
N PHE A 75 9.55 9.09 7.89
CA PHE A 75 9.23 10.10 8.90
C PHE A 75 7.76 10.54 8.85
N LEU A 76 7.21 10.82 7.66
CA LEU A 76 5.83 11.30 7.51
C LEU A 76 4.80 10.29 8.02
N LEU A 77 5.05 8.99 7.83
CA LEU A 77 4.20 7.91 8.32
C LEU A 77 4.44 7.60 9.80
N GLY A 78 5.47 8.17 10.42
CA GLY A 78 5.82 7.94 11.82
C GLY A 78 6.51 6.60 12.07
N CYS A 79 7.22 6.08 11.05
CA CYS A 79 8.16 4.97 11.25
C CYS A 79 9.35 5.45 12.10
N TYR A 80 9.79 6.69 11.92
CA TYR A 80 10.83 7.32 12.74
C TYR A 80 10.35 8.60 13.41
N GLU A 81 10.82 8.82 14.64
CA GLU A 81 10.58 10.07 15.34
C GLU A 81 11.57 11.14 14.84
N PRO A 82 11.14 12.39 14.63
CA PRO A 82 12.05 13.45 14.22
C PRO A 82 13.23 13.68 15.17
N LYS A 83 13.05 13.36 16.45
CA LYS A 83 14.07 13.52 17.48
C LYS A 83 14.99 12.31 17.63
N SER A 84 14.83 11.25 16.83
CA SER A 84 15.73 10.11 16.91
C SER A 84 17.07 10.41 16.26
N THR A 85 18.13 9.75 16.72
CA THR A 85 19.45 9.78 16.06
C THR A 85 19.48 8.84 14.84
N LEU A 86 20.58 8.82 14.09
CA LEU A 86 20.76 7.86 12.99
C LEU A 86 20.88 6.43 13.54
N GLU A 87 21.71 6.24 14.58
CA GLU A 87 21.97 4.95 15.23
C GLU A 87 20.66 4.34 15.76
N GLU A 88 19.83 5.12 16.45
CA GLU A 88 18.51 4.67 16.93
C GLU A 88 17.59 4.22 15.78
N ARG A 89 17.64 4.91 14.62
CA ARG A 89 16.83 4.52 13.45
C ARG A 89 17.32 3.24 12.82
N GLU A 90 18.63 3.02 12.78
CA GLU A 90 19.23 1.79 12.28
C GLU A 90 18.88 0.60 13.19
N GLU A 91 18.93 0.77 14.50
CA GLU A 91 18.48 -0.24 15.46
C GLU A 91 16.99 -0.57 15.30
N ILE A 92 16.14 0.47 15.21
CA ILE A 92 14.70 0.29 14.97
C ILE A 92 14.45 -0.45 13.65
N ARG A 93 15.19 -0.11 12.59
CA ARG A 93 15.08 -0.76 11.28
C ARG A 93 15.40 -2.24 11.37
N GLU A 94 16.52 -2.60 12.01
CA GLU A 94 16.93 -3.99 12.14
C GLU A 94 15.92 -4.80 12.97
N LEU A 95 15.48 -4.27 14.12
CA LEU A 95 14.46 -4.91 14.95
C LEU A 95 13.15 -5.14 14.18
N ARG A 96 12.75 -4.18 13.35
CA ARG A 96 11.55 -4.26 12.51
C ARG A 96 11.67 -5.27 11.38
N ARG A 97 12.83 -5.35 10.74
CA ARG A 97 13.13 -6.36 9.71
C ARG A 97 13.08 -7.76 10.28
N VAL A 98 13.71 -7.98 11.43
CA VAL A 98 13.64 -9.25 12.17
C VAL A 98 12.20 -9.59 12.55
N GLN A 99 11.45 -8.63 13.06
CA GLN A 99 10.05 -8.85 13.44
C GLN A 99 9.16 -9.22 12.26
N TYR A 100 9.32 -8.52 11.12
CA TYR A 100 8.60 -8.84 9.89
C TYR A 100 8.95 -10.23 9.37
N ALA A 101 10.24 -10.57 9.33
CA ALA A 101 10.71 -11.90 8.92
C ALA A 101 10.09 -13.01 9.76
N ARG A 102 10.04 -12.85 11.10
CA ARG A 102 9.36 -13.81 12.00
C ARG A 102 7.88 -13.97 11.67
N TRP A 103 7.17 -12.88 11.41
CA TRP A 103 5.75 -12.96 11.04
C TRP A 103 5.54 -13.62 9.67
N LYS A 104 6.42 -13.32 8.71
CA LYS A 104 6.42 -13.95 7.39
C LYS A 104 6.71 -15.46 7.50
N ASP A 105 7.63 -15.88 8.36
CA ASP A 105 7.92 -17.28 8.62
C ASP A 105 6.73 -18.01 9.25
N VAL A 106 6.05 -17.40 10.23
CA VAL A 106 4.79 -17.96 10.77
C VAL A 106 3.74 -18.14 9.67
N CYS A 107 3.57 -17.14 8.80
CA CYS A 107 2.64 -17.25 7.68
C CYS A 107 3.06 -18.36 6.69
N ARG A 108 4.36 -18.52 6.46
CA ARG A 108 4.92 -19.58 5.60
C ARG A 108 4.74 -20.97 6.18
N GLU A 109 4.89 -21.15 7.49
CA GLU A 109 4.62 -22.42 8.17
C GLU A 109 3.16 -22.85 8.02
N ILE A 110 2.24 -21.88 8.03
CA ILE A 110 0.80 -22.09 7.81
C ILE A 110 0.49 -22.28 6.32
N PHE A 111 1.09 -21.51 5.43
CA PHE A 111 0.86 -21.59 3.99
C PHE A 111 2.19 -21.40 3.23
N PRO A 112 2.86 -22.49 2.80
CA PRO A 112 4.24 -22.43 2.29
C PRO A 112 4.48 -21.59 1.03
N VAL A 113 3.41 -21.14 0.36
CA VAL A 113 3.51 -20.20 -0.77
C VAL A 113 3.98 -18.81 -0.29
N VAL A 114 3.74 -18.43 0.97
CA VAL A 114 4.17 -17.13 1.52
C VAL A 114 5.70 -17.01 1.51
N GLY A 115 6.21 -15.97 0.84
CA GLY A 115 7.65 -15.77 0.68
C GLY A 115 8.33 -16.67 -0.32
N SER A 116 7.58 -17.44 -1.12
CA SER A 116 8.15 -18.31 -2.17
C SER A 116 8.44 -17.59 -3.49
N GLY A 117 8.00 -16.33 -3.63
CA GLY A 117 7.96 -15.62 -4.91
C GLY A 117 6.73 -15.95 -5.76
N LYS A 118 5.87 -16.87 -5.32
CA LYS A 118 4.59 -17.21 -5.97
C LYS A 118 3.42 -16.72 -5.13
N PHE A 119 2.25 -16.60 -5.76
CA PHE A 119 0.99 -16.31 -5.08
C PHE A 119 -0.21 -16.92 -5.80
N ILE A 120 -1.32 -17.10 -5.06
CA ILE A 120 -2.55 -17.71 -5.56
C ILE A 120 -3.56 -16.65 -6.00
N THR A 121 -4.40 -16.98 -6.98
CA THR A 121 -5.56 -16.17 -7.40
C THR A 121 -6.89 -16.92 -7.29
N ALA A 122 -6.86 -18.18 -6.87
CA ALA A 122 -8.02 -19.03 -6.67
C ALA A 122 -8.10 -19.51 -5.21
N PRO A 123 -9.31 -19.75 -4.68
CA PRO A 123 -9.50 -20.21 -3.31
C PRO A 123 -8.92 -21.61 -3.12
N VAL A 124 -8.28 -21.84 -1.97
CA VAL A 124 -7.65 -23.13 -1.61
C VAL A 124 -8.48 -23.94 -0.61
N VAL A 125 -9.39 -23.28 0.11
CA VAL A 125 -10.28 -23.86 1.13
C VAL A 125 -11.73 -23.46 0.86
N THR A 126 -12.63 -24.38 1.12
CA THR A 126 -14.09 -24.14 1.20
C THR A 126 -14.45 -23.38 2.47
N GLU A 127 -15.69 -22.91 2.60
CA GLU A 127 -16.20 -22.24 3.81
C GLU A 127 -16.05 -23.12 5.07
N ASP A 128 -16.23 -24.43 4.90
CA ASP A 128 -16.10 -25.44 5.97
C ASP A 128 -14.65 -25.87 6.26
N GLY A 129 -13.66 -25.22 5.63
CA GLY A 129 -12.23 -25.51 5.82
C GLY A 129 -11.73 -26.77 5.10
N GLN A 130 -12.55 -27.38 4.24
CA GLN A 130 -12.12 -28.51 3.41
C GLN A 130 -11.27 -28.02 2.23
N PRO A 131 -10.22 -28.77 1.83
CA PRO A 131 -9.40 -28.42 0.67
C PRO A 131 -10.20 -28.47 -0.63
N ILE A 132 -9.99 -27.49 -1.50
CA ILE A 132 -10.54 -27.50 -2.87
C ILE A 132 -9.63 -28.37 -3.76
N LYS A 133 -10.21 -29.33 -4.48
CA LYS A 133 -9.48 -30.16 -5.47
C LYS A 133 -9.22 -29.30 -6.73
N ASP A 134 -7.96 -29.14 -7.11
CA ASP A 134 -7.44 -28.27 -8.19
C ASP A 134 -7.61 -26.73 -8.03
N PRO A 135 -6.94 -26.09 -7.05
CA PRO A 135 -7.00 -24.65 -6.86
C PRO A 135 -5.97 -23.84 -7.69
N LEU A 136 -5.43 -24.37 -8.80
CA LEU A 136 -4.20 -23.85 -9.42
C LEU A 136 -4.45 -22.87 -10.59
N VAL A 137 -4.57 -21.59 -10.27
CA VAL A 137 -3.97 -20.52 -11.09
C VAL A 137 -2.93 -19.81 -10.20
N LEU A 138 -1.77 -20.45 -10.09
CA LEU A 138 -0.57 -19.82 -9.54
C LEU A 138 0.10 -19.03 -10.66
N LEU A 139 0.34 -17.75 -10.43
CA LEU A 139 1.23 -16.99 -11.30
C LEU A 139 2.66 -17.28 -10.84
N GLU A 140 3.36 -18.11 -11.61
CA GLU A 140 4.74 -18.50 -11.33
C GLU A 140 5.73 -17.43 -11.81
N THR A 141 6.77 -17.18 -11.03
CA THR A 141 7.96 -16.46 -11.49
C THR A 141 8.72 -17.34 -12.49
N ASN A 142 8.95 -16.85 -13.72
CA ASN A 142 10.00 -17.39 -14.59
C ASN A 142 11.38 -17.02 -14.01
N THR A 143 11.79 -17.66 -12.91
CA THR A 143 13.18 -17.58 -12.46
C THR A 143 14.00 -18.59 -13.25
N GLY A 144 14.72 -18.06 -14.24
CA GLY A 144 15.81 -18.79 -14.86
C GLY A 144 16.80 -19.28 -13.80
N THR A 145 17.21 -20.54 -13.94
CA THR A 145 18.43 -21.15 -13.39
C THR A 145 18.54 -21.59 -11.92
N ASN A 146 17.54 -21.48 -11.04
CA ASN A 146 17.61 -22.15 -9.71
C ASN A 146 16.30 -22.80 -9.20
N ALA A 147 15.26 -22.92 -10.04
CA ALA A 147 13.93 -23.43 -9.65
C ALA A 147 13.84 -24.97 -9.49
N ALA A 148 14.93 -25.73 -9.65
CA ALA A 148 14.88 -27.19 -9.71
C ALA A 148 14.67 -27.90 -8.35
N ASN A 149 14.76 -27.19 -7.22
CA ASN A 149 14.76 -27.80 -5.87
C ASN A 149 13.60 -27.38 -4.95
N MET A 150 12.63 -26.58 -5.42
CA MET A 150 11.46 -26.22 -4.60
C MET A 150 10.29 -27.16 -4.90
N PRO A 151 9.59 -27.69 -3.87
CA PRO A 151 8.43 -28.54 -4.06
C PRO A 151 7.39 -27.86 -4.96
N ASP A 152 6.68 -28.66 -5.76
CA ASP A 152 5.51 -28.18 -6.49
C ASP A 152 4.54 -27.51 -5.49
N SER A 153 4.06 -26.33 -5.82
CA SER A 153 3.12 -25.59 -4.97
C SER A 153 1.82 -26.37 -4.75
N SER A 154 1.42 -27.24 -5.70
CA SER A 154 0.34 -28.21 -5.50
C SER A 154 0.65 -29.19 -4.35
N GLN A 155 1.91 -29.61 -4.25
CA GLN A 155 2.37 -30.51 -3.20
C GLN A 155 2.44 -29.80 -1.84
N MET A 156 2.90 -28.55 -1.79
CA MET A 156 2.91 -27.74 -0.57
C MET A 156 1.50 -27.57 0.05
N VAL A 157 0.50 -27.33 -0.80
CA VAL A 157 -0.89 -27.19 -0.37
C VAL A 157 -1.43 -28.53 0.13
N LYS A 158 -1.13 -29.65 -0.55
CA LYS A 158 -1.51 -31.00 -0.09
C LYS A 158 -0.90 -31.36 1.26
N GLU A 159 0.36 -31.02 1.49
CA GLU A 159 1.05 -31.26 2.77
C GLU A 159 0.40 -30.47 3.92
N LEU A 160 -0.05 -29.23 3.68
CA LEU A 160 -0.76 -28.44 4.69
C LEU A 160 -2.00 -29.18 5.22
N PHE A 161 -2.86 -29.66 4.31
CA PHE A 161 -4.11 -30.35 4.68
C PHE A 161 -3.89 -31.76 5.23
N SER A 162 -2.67 -32.30 5.09
CA SER A 162 -2.30 -33.59 5.66
C SER A 162 -2.00 -33.51 7.16
N ARG A 163 -1.81 -32.30 7.71
CA ARG A 163 -1.43 -32.07 9.13
C ARG A 163 -2.61 -32.08 10.12
N GLY A 164 -3.84 -32.31 9.65
CA GLY A 164 -5.05 -32.35 10.48
C GLY A 164 -6.01 -31.18 10.23
N PRO A 165 -7.07 -31.04 11.05
CA PRO A 165 -8.06 -29.98 10.88
C PRO A 165 -7.45 -28.61 11.15
N LEU A 166 -7.79 -27.63 10.30
CA LEU A 166 -7.32 -26.26 10.42
C LEU A 166 -8.16 -25.47 11.44
N ASP A 167 -7.50 -24.59 12.19
CA ASP A 167 -8.18 -23.65 13.07
C ASP A 167 -9.06 -22.67 12.27
N LYS A 168 -10.21 -22.28 12.83
CA LYS A 168 -11.14 -21.31 12.22
C LYS A 168 -10.44 -20.01 11.78
N LYS A 169 -9.46 -19.55 12.56
CA LYS A 169 -8.68 -18.33 12.25
C LYS A 169 -7.79 -18.52 11.01
N VAL A 170 -7.23 -19.71 10.84
CA VAL A 170 -6.43 -20.05 9.66
C VAL A 170 -7.33 -20.14 8.44
N ILE A 171 -8.49 -20.80 8.54
CA ILE A 171 -9.47 -20.91 7.45
C ILE A 171 -9.88 -19.51 6.95
N GLN A 172 -10.28 -18.61 7.87
CA GLN A 172 -10.67 -17.24 7.52
C GLN A 172 -9.54 -16.44 6.86
N TRP A 173 -8.30 -16.64 7.29
CA TRP A 173 -7.15 -16.00 6.66
C TRP A 173 -6.86 -16.58 5.26
N LEU A 174 -6.91 -17.90 5.09
CA LEU A 174 -6.77 -18.56 3.80
C LEU A 174 -7.83 -18.12 2.78
N HIS A 175 -9.06 -17.84 3.23
CA HIS A 175 -10.11 -17.27 2.37
C HIS A 175 -9.73 -15.90 1.80
N GLN A 176 -8.94 -15.09 2.51
CA GLN A 176 -8.55 -13.76 2.05
C GLN A 176 -7.44 -13.80 0.98
N LEU A 177 -6.58 -14.83 1.00
CA LEU A 177 -5.36 -14.88 0.18
C LEU A 177 -5.61 -14.82 -1.33
N HIS A 178 -6.67 -15.47 -1.81
CA HIS A 178 -7.02 -15.44 -3.24
C HIS A 178 -7.53 -14.05 -3.66
N GLN A 179 -8.31 -13.38 -2.81
CA GLN A 179 -8.78 -12.02 -3.06
C GLN A 179 -7.61 -11.04 -3.10
N ILE A 180 -6.63 -11.19 -2.20
CA ILE A 180 -5.36 -10.44 -2.26
C ILE A 180 -4.68 -10.67 -3.61
N GLY A 181 -4.55 -11.93 -4.05
CA GLY A 181 -3.93 -12.25 -5.34
C GLY A 181 -4.65 -11.62 -6.53
N LEU A 182 -5.98 -11.66 -6.56
CA LEU A 182 -6.78 -11.03 -7.61
C LEU A 182 -6.58 -9.51 -7.64
N ASP A 183 -6.48 -8.85 -6.49
CA ASP A 183 -6.23 -7.42 -6.36
C ASP A 183 -4.79 -7.07 -6.78
N VAL A 184 -3.80 -7.87 -6.37
CA VAL A 184 -2.37 -7.72 -6.75
C VAL A 184 -2.22 -7.69 -8.28
N VAL A 185 -2.81 -8.65 -8.99
CA VAL A 185 -2.76 -8.72 -10.47
C VAL A 185 -3.38 -7.47 -11.12
N ARG A 186 -4.34 -6.83 -10.48
CA ARG A 186 -5.03 -5.64 -10.99
C ARG A 186 -4.39 -4.31 -10.57
N THR A 187 -3.44 -4.35 -9.64
CA THR A 187 -2.84 -3.15 -9.03
C THR A 187 -1.84 -2.51 -9.99
N ASP A 188 -2.02 -1.20 -10.25
CA ASP A 188 -1.09 -0.35 -11.01
C ASP A 188 -0.45 -0.99 -12.27
N ARG A 189 -1.24 -1.78 -13.01
CA ARG A 189 -0.80 -2.55 -14.19
C ARG A 189 -0.14 -1.72 -15.28
N SER A 190 -0.37 -0.42 -15.31
CA SER A 190 0.26 0.48 -16.27
C SER A 190 1.72 0.80 -15.92
N LEU A 191 2.19 0.53 -14.70
CA LEU A 191 3.58 0.79 -14.32
C LEU A 191 4.47 -0.39 -14.73
N VAL A 192 5.64 -0.06 -15.30
CA VAL A 192 6.69 -1.03 -15.65
C VAL A 192 7.17 -1.79 -14.40
N PHE A 193 7.13 -1.14 -13.23
CA PHE A 193 7.47 -1.76 -11.95
C PHE A 193 6.79 -3.12 -11.73
N TYR A 194 5.51 -3.26 -12.10
CA TYR A 194 4.74 -4.49 -11.92
C TYR A 194 4.87 -5.50 -13.07
N GLU A 195 5.76 -5.28 -14.04
CA GLU A 195 6.15 -6.34 -14.99
C GLU A 195 6.99 -7.43 -14.32
N LYS A 196 7.75 -7.05 -13.29
CA LYS A 196 8.55 -7.99 -12.51
C LYS A 196 7.63 -8.74 -11.56
N GLN A 197 7.56 -10.06 -11.74
CA GLN A 197 6.78 -10.92 -10.87
C GLN A 197 7.24 -10.85 -9.40
N GLU A 198 8.53 -10.60 -9.16
CA GLU A 198 9.10 -10.36 -7.81
C GLU A 198 8.39 -9.22 -7.06
N ASN A 199 8.00 -8.15 -7.77
CA ASN A 199 7.31 -7.01 -7.18
C ASN A 199 5.84 -7.33 -6.86
N LEU A 200 5.19 -8.16 -7.71
CA LEU A 200 3.84 -8.65 -7.44
C LEU A 200 3.82 -9.62 -6.25
N SER A 201 4.80 -10.52 -6.16
CA SER A 201 4.93 -11.42 -5.00
C SER A 201 5.26 -10.65 -3.72
N LYS A 202 6.12 -9.62 -3.81
CA LYS A 202 6.41 -8.72 -2.67
C LYS A 202 5.14 -8.03 -2.17
N LEU A 203 4.30 -7.51 -3.08
CA LEU A 203 3.01 -6.91 -2.73
C LEU A 203 2.08 -7.92 -2.04
N TRP A 204 1.98 -9.13 -2.60
CA TRP A 204 1.13 -10.18 -2.06
C TRP A 204 1.60 -10.64 -0.68
N ASP A 205 2.91 -10.82 -0.46
CA ASP A 205 3.49 -11.21 0.82
C ASP A 205 3.19 -10.18 1.92
N ILE A 206 3.42 -8.90 1.65
CA ILE A 206 3.16 -7.82 2.63
C ILE A 206 1.68 -7.80 3.04
N LEU A 207 0.76 -7.86 2.07
CA LEU A 207 -0.68 -7.85 2.33
C LEU A 207 -1.12 -9.11 3.09
N THR A 208 -0.54 -10.26 2.74
CA THR A 208 -0.81 -11.56 3.38
C THR A 208 -0.37 -11.56 4.84
N VAL A 209 0.85 -11.07 5.12
CA VAL A 209 1.36 -10.92 6.49
C VAL A 209 0.51 -9.92 7.26
N TYR A 210 0.16 -8.76 6.68
CA TYR A 210 -0.69 -7.78 7.36
C TYR A 210 -2.05 -8.37 7.76
N ALA A 211 -2.72 -9.08 6.86
CA ALA A 211 -4.02 -9.70 7.11
C ALA A 211 -3.96 -10.76 8.23
N TRP A 212 -2.80 -11.40 8.44
CA TRP A 212 -2.59 -12.32 9.56
C TRP A 212 -2.42 -11.60 10.90
N ILE A 213 -1.71 -10.47 10.90
CA ILE A 213 -1.36 -9.72 12.11
C ILE A 213 -2.54 -8.91 12.63
N ASP A 214 -3.23 -8.15 11.78
CA ASP A 214 -4.33 -7.27 12.19
C ASP A 214 -5.70 -7.87 11.86
N LYS A 215 -6.10 -8.89 12.60
CA LYS A 215 -7.31 -9.70 12.33
C LYS A 215 -8.63 -8.93 12.39
N ASP A 216 -8.65 -7.81 13.11
CA ASP A 216 -9.81 -6.92 13.19
C ASP A 216 -10.07 -6.23 11.85
N VAL A 217 -9.02 -5.96 11.08
CA VAL A 217 -9.08 -5.32 9.76
C VAL A 217 -9.04 -6.38 8.67
N GLY A 218 -8.15 -7.37 8.83
CA GLY A 218 -7.82 -8.36 7.82
C GLY A 218 -7.36 -7.70 6.53
N TYR A 219 -7.82 -8.24 5.42
CA TYR A 219 -7.69 -7.67 4.10
C TYR A 219 -9.04 -7.18 3.59
N CYS A 220 -9.06 -5.94 3.12
CA CYS A 220 -10.18 -5.32 2.44
C CYS A 220 -9.75 -4.88 1.03
N GLN A 221 -10.68 -4.99 0.08
CA GLN A 221 -10.43 -4.59 -1.31
C GLN A 221 -9.96 -3.12 -1.37
N GLY A 222 -8.89 -2.87 -2.13
CA GLY A 222 -8.25 -1.55 -2.26
C GLY A 222 -7.02 -1.35 -1.37
N MET A 223 -6.76 -2.23 -0.40
CA MET A 223 -5.52 -2.16 0.40
C MET A 223 -4.26 -2.37 -0.47
N SER A 224 -4.36 -3.09 -1.59
CA SER A 224 -3.24 -3.23 -2.54
C SER A 224 -2.86 -1.89 -3.19
N ASP A 225 -3.84 -1.01 -3.43
CA ASP A 225 -3.61 0.33 -3.97
C ASP A 225 -2.90 1.24 -2.96
N LEU A 226 -3.15 1.01 -1.66
CA LEU A 226 -2.47 1.71 -0.56
C LEU A 226 -1.04 1.20 -0.34
N CYS A 227 -0.83 -0.10 -0.51
CA CYS A 227 0.48 -0.74 -0.35
C CYS A 227 1.40 -0.52 -1.55
N SER A 228 0.85 -0.37 -2.76
CA SER A 228 1.62 -0.20 -4.00
C SER A 228 2.67 0.92 -3.94
N PRO A 229 2.36 2.14 -3.47
CA PRO A 229 3.37 3.16 -3.24
C PRO A 229 4.50 2.74 -2.30
N MET A 230 4.21 1.99 -1.25
CA MET A 230 5.22 1.61 -0.26
C MET A 230 6.29 0.71 -0.87
N ILE A 231 5.89 -0.28 -1.67
CA ILE A 231 6.84 -1.20 -2.30
C ILE A 231 7.63 -0.55 -3.45
N ILE A 232 7.06 0.47 -4.09
CA ILE A 232 7.73 1.23 -5.15
C ILE A 232 8.77 2.18 -4.55
N LEU A 233 8.46 2.77 -3.39
CA LEU A 233 9.32 3.78 -2.75
C LEU A 233 10.40 3.18 -1.84
N LEU A 234 10.19 1.95 -1.33
CA LEU A 234 11.08 1.30 -0.37
C LEU A 234 11.62 -0.01 -0.93
N GLU A 235 12.95 -0.10 -0.99
CA GLU A 235 13.66 -1.25 -1.57
C GLU A 235 13.42 -2.52 -0.75
N ASP A 236 13.52 -2.43 0.58
CA ASP A 236 13.32 -3.55 1.49
C ASP A 236 11.83 -3.84 1.71
N GLU A 237 11.48 -5.12 1.77
CA GLU A 237 10.10 -5.57 1.97
C GLU A 237 9.57 -5.26 3.36
N ALA A 238 10.39 -5.39 4.40
CA ALA A 238 9.96 -5.11 5.76
C ALA A 238 9.74 -3.61 5.96
N ASP A 239 10.62 -2.76 5.40
CA ASP A 239 10.46 -1.31 5.50
C ASP A 239 9.15 -0.87 4.82
N ALA A 240 8.84 -1.44 3.65
CA ALA A 240 7.56 -1.25 2.97
C ALA A 240 6.36 -1.73 3.81
N PHE A 241 6.47 -2.91 4.43
CA PHE A 241 5.45 -3.42 5.35
C PHE A 241 5.20 -2.46 6.51
N TRP A 242 6.25 -1.95 7.16
CA TRP A 242 6.07 -1.08 8.32
C TRP A 242 5.49 0.28 7.93
N CYS A 243 5.88 0.85 6.79
CA CYS A 243 5.24 2.07 6.27
C CYS A 243 3.74 1.82 5.95
N PHE A 244 3.42 0.69 5.33
CA PHE A 244 2.04 0.29 5.05
C PHE A 244 1.24 0.09 6.35
N GLU A 245 1.80 -0.60 7.34
CA GLU A 245 1.17 -0.84 8.64
C GLU A 245 0.85 0.46 9.36
N ARG A 246 1.79 1.43 9.36
CA ARG A 246 1.57 2.78 9.92
C ARG A 246 0.48 3.55 9.19
N LEU A 247 0.41 3.43 7.86
CA LEU A 247 -0.69 4.01 7.09
C LEU A 247 -2.03 3.37 7.49
N MET A 248 -2.10 2.04 7.57
CA MET A 248 -3.32 1.33 7.94
C MET A 248 -3.77 1.63 9.37
N ARG A 249 -2.86 1.90 10.32
CA ARG A 249 -3.23 2.39 11.65
C ARG A 249 -4.01 3.69 11.59
N ARG A 250 -3.63 4.63 10.72
CA ARG A 250 -4.34 5.90 10.51
C ARG A 250 -5.70 5.69 9.84
N LEU A 251 -5.80 4.68 8.97
CA LEU A 251 -7.01 4.38 8.20
C LEU A 251 -7.92 3.33 8.86
N ARG A 252 -7.55 2.78 10.03
CA ARG A 252 -8.26 1.66 10.68
C ARG A 252 -9.76 1.92 10.83
N GLY A 253 -10.16 3.16 11.10
CA GLY A 253 -11.57 3.55 11.20
C GLY A 253 -12.38 3.39 9.89
N ASN A 254 -11.72 3.45 8.73
CA ASN A 254 -12.36 3.29 7.42
C ASN A 254 -12.59 1.80 7.09
N PHE A 255 -11.73 0.91 7.60
CA PHE A 255 -11.68 -0.51 7.22
C PHE A 255 -12.25 -1.47 8.27
N ARG A 256 -12.51 -1.03 9.51
CA ARG A 256 -13.09 -1.91 10.54
C ARG A 256 -14.53 -2.28 10.15
N CYS A 257 -14.75 -3.54 9.79
CA CYS A 257 -16.06 -4.16 9.64
C CYS A 257 -16.41 -4.92 10.91
N ILE A 258 -17.14 -4.29 11.82
CA ILE A 258 -17.89 -5.02 12.85
C ILE A 258 -19.33 -4.54 12.69
N ASP A 259 -20.09 -5.35 11.97
CA ASP A 259 -21.54 -5.29 11.82
C ASP A 259 -22.11 -4.01 11.16
N SER A 260 -22.17 -4.09 9.82
CA SER A 260 -23.12 -3.38 8.94
C SER A 260 -22.87 -1.93 8.51
N SER A 261 -21.90 -1.21 9.07
CA SER A 261 -21.28 -0.05 8.39
C SER A 261 -19.91 0.24 8.97
N SER A 262 -18.92 0.56 8.13
CA SER A 262 -17.64 1.09 8.63
C SER A 262 -17.91 2.50 9.15
N VAL A 263 -18.21 2.61 10.44
CA VAL A 263 -18.63 3.85 11.14
C VAL A 263 -17.74 5.05 10.77
N GLY A 264 -16.43 4.83 10.57
CA GLY A 264 -15.51 5.89 10.16
C GLY A 264 -15.74 6.40 8.74
N LEU A 265 -16.08 5.52 7.79
CA LEU A 265 -16.39 5.91 6.41
C LEU A 265 -17.75 6.62 6.34
N GLU A 266 -18.76 6.10 7.03
CA GLU A 266 -20.08 6.74 7.10
C GLU A 266 -19.97 8.17 7.67
N THR A 267 -19.18 8.34 8.73
CA THR A 267 -18.87 9.67 9.29
C THR A 267 -18.20 10.59 8.26
N GLN A 268 -17.27 10.08 7.45
CA GLN A 268 -16.62 10.88 6.41
C GLN A 268 -17.57 11.27 5.27
N LEU A 269 -18.47 10.38 4.87
CA LEU A 269 -19.50 10.68 3.86
C LEU A 269 -20.47 11.74 4.37
N ASN A 270 -20.92 11.63 5.63
CA ASN A 270 -21.78 12.63 6.26
C ASN A 270 -21.09 13.99 6.35
N ASN A 271 -19.79 14.01 6.70
CA ASN A 271 -19.01 15.25 6.70
C ASN A 271 -18.87 15.83 5.28
N LEU A 272 -18.65 15.00 4.25
CA LEU A 272 -18.58 15.43 2.86
C LEU A 272 -19.92 16.05 2.40
N ALA A 273 -21.04 15.41 2.76
CA ALA A 273 -22.38 15.93 2.48
C ALA A 273 -22.58 17.29 3.14
N ALA A 274 -22.28 17.42 4.43
CA ALA A 274 -22.42 18.67 5.18
C ALA A 274 -21.54 19.81 4.61
N VAL A 275 -20.28 19.50 4.27
CA VAL A 275 -19.38 20.49 3.65
C VAL A 275 -19.92 20.91 2.27
N THR A 276 -20.38 19.95 1.45
CA THR A 276 -20.92 20.25 0.12
C THR A 276 -22.19 21.10 0.22
N GLN A 277 -23.05 20.82 1.19
CA GLN A 277 -24.27 21.60 1.45
C GLN A 277 -23.96 23.06 1.78
N VAL A 278 -22.85 23.35 2.47
CA VAL A 278 -22.44 24.72 2.80
C VAL A 278 -21.70 25.39 1.63
N VAL A 279 -20.79 24.66 0.96
CA VAL A 279 -19.93 25.21 -0.09
C VAL A 279 -20.67 25.38 -1.42
N ASP A 280 -21.48 24.41 -1.80
CA ASP A 280 -22.32 24.43 -3.01
C ASP A 280 -23.70 23.79 -2.73
N PRO A 281 -24.63 24.54 -2.12
CA PRO A 281 -25.95 24.03 -1.77
C PRO A 281 -26.75 23.53 -2.98
N LYS A 282 -26.52 24.12 -4.17
CA LYS A 282 -27.22 23.73 -5.40
C LYS A 282 -26.77 22.35 -5.86
N LEU A 283 -25.47 22.08 -5.80
CA LEU A 283 -24.93 20.75 -6.11
C LEU A 283 -25.45 19.71 -5.12
N HIS A 284 -25.44 20.00 -3.82
CA HIS A 284 -25.95 19.08 -2.80
C HIS A 284 -27.42 18.72 -3.05
N GLN A 285 -28.28 19.72 -3.23
CA GLN A 285 -29.70 19.50 -3.51
C GLN A 285 -29.93 18.70 -4.81
N HIS A 286 -29.10 18.93 -5.84
CA HIS A 286 -29.17 18.16 -7.08
C HIS A 286 -28.81 16.69 -6.85
N LEU A 287 -27.76 16.41 -6.07
CA LEU A 287 -27.38 15.04 -5.70
C LEU A 287 -28.47 14.35 -4.89
N GLU A 288 -29.08 15.04 -3.91
CA GLU A 288 -30.22 14.52 -3.15
C GLU A 288 -31.41 14.17 -4.06
N THR A 289 -31.73 15.05 -5.02
CA THR A 289 -32.83 14.83 -5.98
C THR A 289 -32.61 13.59 -6.84
N LEU A 290 -31.34 13.25 -7.13
CA LEU A 290 -30.96 12.04 -7.86
C LEU A 290 -30.85 10.79 -6.98
N GLY A 291 -31.09 10.90 -5.67
CA GLY A 291 -30.93 9.81 -4.71
C GLY A 291 -29.47 9.53 -4.31
N GLY A 292 -28.53 10.42 -4.62
CA GLY A 292 -27.10 10.32 -4.28
C GLY A 292 -26.69 11.19 -3.09
N GLY A 293 -27.62 11.52 -2.20
CA GLY A 293 -27.39 12.39 -1.03
C GLY A 293 -26.53 11.76 0.07
N ASP A 294 -26.32 10.45 0.02
CA ASP A 294 -25.43 9.68 0.90
C ASP A 294 -23.97 9.63 0.41
N TYR A 295 -23.70 10.17 -0.78
CA TYR A 295 -22.38 10.27 -1.39
C TYR A 295 -21.66 8.92 -1.55
N LEU A 296 -22.38 7.81 -1.71
CA LEU A 296 -21.76 6.48 -1.83
C LEU A 296 -20.76 6.36 -3.00
N PHE A 297 -20.88 7.19 -4.04
CA PHE A 297 -19.91 7.27 -5.13
C PHE A 297 -18.50 7.68 -4.66
N ALA A 298 -18.38 8.37 -3.51
CA ALA A 298 -17.12 8.80 -2.92
C ALA A 298 -16.45 7.72 -2.05
N VAL A 299 -17.12 6.60 -1.76
CA VAL A 299 -16.59 5.52 -0.91
C VAL A 299 -15.21 5.07 -1.36
N ARG A 300 -15.07 4.74 -2.64
CA ARG A 300 -13.78 4.30 -3.20
C ARG A 300 -12.71 5.40 -3.06
N MET A 301 -13.08 6.65 -3.33
CA MET A 301 -12.16 7.79 -3.24
C MET A 301 -11.59 7.93 -1.82
N LEU A 302 -12.44 7.81 -0.80
CA LEU A 302 -12.02 7.93 0.59
C LEU A 302 -11.25 6.69 1.09
N MET A 303 -11.69 5.49 0.69
CA MET A 303 -11.08 4.22 1.10
C MET A 303 -9.63 4.08 0.63
N VAL A 304 -9.35 4.45 -0.63
CA VAL A 304 -8.00 4.34 -1.20
C VAL A 304 -7.29 5.69 -1.35
N LEU A 305 -7.68 6.69 -0.54
CA LEU A 305 -7.05 8.01 -0.50
C LEU A 305 -6.86 8.63 -1.90
N PHE A 306 -7.91 8.53 -2.72
CA PHE A 306 -7.99 9.05 -4.09
C PHE A 306 -6.96 8.46 -5.07
N ARG A 307 -6.28 7.37 -4.70
CA ARG A 307 -5.27 6.71 -5.55
C ARG A 307 -5.80 6.40 -6.95
N ARG A 308 -7.09 6.07 -7.08
CA ARG A 308 -7.69 5.74 -8.38
C ARG A 308 -8.20 6.94 -9.17
N GLU A 309 -8.16 8.15 -8.61
CA GLU A 309 -8.67 9.37 -9.23
C GLU A 309 -7.55 10.22 -9.85
N PHE A 310 -6.31 9.99 -9.42
CA PHE A 310 -5.15 10.74 -9.85
C PHE A 310 -4.08 9.86 -10.49
N SER A 311 -3.17 10.48 -11.23
CA SER A 311 -1.94 9.82 -11.67
C SER A 311 -1.15 9.32 -10.46
N PHE A 312 -0.19 8.42 -10.69
CA PHE A 312 0.65 7.90 -9.62
C PHE A 312 1.37 9.03 -8.88
N CYS A 313 2.08 9.93 -9.59
CA CYS A 313 2.82 11.01 -8.93
C CYS A 313 1.91 12.02 -8.22
N ASP A 314 0.75 12.35 -8.77
CA ASP A 314 -0.19 13.28 -8.14
C ASP A 314 -0.79 12.67 -6.87
N SER A 315 -1.05 11.36 -6.87
CA SER A 315 -1.47 10.63 -5.66
C SER A 315 -0.41 10.71 -4.57
N LEU A 316 0.87 10.45 -4.91
CA LEU A 316 1.97 10.57 -3.94
C LEU A 316 2.10 11.99 -3.39
N TYR A 317 2.05 13.00 -4.25
CA TYR A 317 2.11 14.40 -3.82
C TYR A 317 0.94 14.78 -2.90
N LEU A 318 -0.28 14.31 -3.21
CA LEU A 318 -1.45 14.53 -2.36
C LEU A 318 -1.25 13.92 -0.96
N TRP A 319 -0.74 12.69 -0.89
CA TRP A 319 -0.48 12.00 0.37
C TRP A 319 0.62 12.67 1.18
N GLU A 320 1.68 13.15 0.53
CA GLU A 320 2.75 13.93 1.18
C GLU A 320 2.20 15.20 1.86
N VAL A 321 1.17 15.81 1.28
CA VAL A 321 0.51 16.98 1.88
C VAL A 321 -0.33 16.56 3.09
N TRP A 322 -1.05 15.44 3.01
CA TRP A 322 -1.92 14.92 4.06
C TRP A 322 -1.19 14.27 5.24
N PHE A 323 -0.01 13.70 5.02
CA PHE A 323 0.77 13.09 6.10
C PHE A 323 1.52 14.10 6.97
N ASN A 324 1.50 15.39 6.62
CA ASN A 324 2.13 16.46 7.42
C ASN A 324 1.44 16.70 8.76
#